data_AF-A0A962D904-F1
#
_entry.id   AF-A0A962D904-F1
#
_cell.length_a   1.000
_cell.length_b   1.000
_cell.length_c   1.000
_cell.angle_alpha   90.00
_cell.angle_beta   90.00
_cell.angle_gamma   90.00
#
_symmetry.space_group_name_H-M   'P 1'
#
loop_
_entity.id
_entity.type
_entity.pdbx_description
1 polymer ?
#
loop_
_entity_poly.entity_id
_entity_poly.type
_entity_poly.pdbx_seq_one_letter_code
_entity_poly.pdbx_strand_id
1 'polypeptide(L)' 'LAEAGRVRFAGPLLGEGESDGQACGSLIVAEFADRAGAQAWADADPYRQAGVFASVRITPLRQVVP' A
#
# COMPACT_ATOMS: atom_id res chain seq x y z
N LEU A 1 -5.54 4.40 -9.97
CA LEU A 1 -6.33 4.44 -8.71
C LEU A 1 -6.53 5.86 -8.20
N ALA A 2 -5.47 6.65 -8.05
CA ALA A 2 -5.54 8.03 -7.56
C ALA A 2 -6.41 8.94 -8.45
N GLU A 3 -6.16 8.96 -9.76
CA GLU A 3 -6.96 9.73 -10.73
C GLU A 3 -8.44 9.31 -10.76
N ALA A 4 -8.72 8.05 -10.43
CA ALA A 4 -10.08 7.50 -10.36
C ALA A 4 -10.76 7.79 -9.01
N GLY A 5 -10.15 8.57 -8.11
CA GLY A 5 -10.70 8.90 -6.79
C GLY A 5 -10.80 7.72 -5.82
N ARG A 6 -10.11 6.61 -6.10
CA ARG A 6 -10.23 5.35 -5.34
C ARG A 6 -9.16 5.17 -4.26
N VAL A 7 -8.27 6.14 -4.07
CA VAL A 7 -7.25 6.12 -3.02
C VAL A 7 -7.76 6.94 -1.83
N ARG A 8 -7.78 6.33 -0.65
CA ARG A 8 -8.12 7.00 0.62
C ARG A 8 -6.87 7.49 1.34
N PHE A 9 -5.78 6.72 1.24
CA PHE A 9 -4.47 7.08 1.78
C PHE A 9 -3.38 6.38 0.98
N ALA A 10 -2.25 7.05 0.77
CA ALA A 10 -1.03 6.42 0.28
C ALA A 10 0.18 7.17 0.84
N GLY A 11 1.15 6.46 1.41
CA GLY A 11 2.35 7.07 1.95
C GLY A 11 3.40 6.06 2.39
N PRO A 12 4.64 6.51 2.62
CA PRO A 12 5.69 5.68 3.17
C PRO A 12 5.37 5.34 4.63
N LEU A 13 5.74 4.13 5.04
CA LEU A 13 5.92 3.82 6.45
C LEU A 13 7.34 4.28 6.83
N LEU A 14 7.46 4.94 7.97
CA LEU A 14 8.73 5.46 8.45
C LEU A 14 9.29 4.53 9.54
N GLY A 15 10.61 4.32 9.50
CA GLY A 15 11.33 3.67 10.56
C GLY A 15 11.34 4.52 11.84
N GLU A 16 11.62 3.86 12.96
CA GLU A 16 11.80 4.48 14.26
C GLU A 16 13.24 4.17 14.76
N GLY A 17 13.71 4.87 15.79
CA GLY A 17 15.02 4.63 16.40
C GLY A 17 16.19 5.00 15.48
N GLU A 18 17.08 4.04 15.19
CA GLU A 18 18.26 4.28 14.34
C GLU A 18 17.92 4.59 12.86
N SER A 19 16.69 4.27 12.45
CA SER A 19 16.16 4.53 11.11
C SER A 19 15.07 5.61 11.09
N ASP A 20 15.02 6.45 12.13
CA ASP A 20 13.97 7.46 12.29
C ASP A 20 13.82 8.35 11.05
N GLY A 21 12.58 8.49 10.58
CA GLY A 21 12.23 9.26 9.38
C GLY A 21 12.63 8.63 8.05
N GLN A 22 13.32 7.49 8.02
CA GLN A 22 13.65 6.77 6.79
C GLN A 22 12.47 5.90 6.34
N ALA A 23 12.23 5.83 5.03
CA ALA A 23 11.18 4.97 4.50
C ALA A 23 11.55 3.49 4.67
N CYS A 24 10.70 2.72 5.37
CA CYS A 24 10.88 1.29 5.59
C CYS A 24 9.77 0.44 4.93
N GLY A 25 8.81 1.07 4.27
CA GLY A 25 7.72 0.40 3.57
C GLY A 25 6.72 1.39 2.99
N SER A 26 5.56 0.88 2.58
CA SER A 26 4.47 1.70 2.07
C SER A 26 3.14 1.19 2.59
N LEU A 27 2.23 2.13 2.89
CA LEU A 27 0.85 1.84 3.22
C LEU A 27 -0.04 2.51 2.17
N ILE A 28 -0.92 1.71 1.58
CA ILE A 28 -1.89 2.16 0.59
C ILE A 28 -3.26 1.64 1.01
N VAL A 29 -4.20 2.57 1.19
CA VAL A 29 -5.61 2.30 1.42
C VAL A 29 -6.37 2.74 0.18
N ALA A 30 -6.89 1.78 -0.57
CA ALA A 30 -7.60 2.03 -1.80
C ALA A 30 -8.77 1.06 -1.98
N GLU A 31 -9.75 1.47 -2.78
CA GLU A 31 -10.96 0.70 -3.06
C GLU A 31 -10.73 -0.25 -4.22
N PHE A 32 -11.16 -1.50 -4.03
CA PHE A 32 -11.18 -2.54 -5.06
C PHE A 32 -12.52 -3.26 -5.03
N ALA A 33 -12.94 -3.81 -6.18
CA ALA A 33 -14.17 -4.59 -6.27
C ALA A 33 -14.10 -5.84 -5.38
N ASP A 34 -12.92 -6.46 -5.29
CA ASP A 34 -12.65 -7.65 -4.50
C ASP A 34 -11.15 -7.79 -4.16
N ARG A 35 -10.82 -8.86 -3.42
CA ARG A 35 -9.44 -9.21 -3.06
C ARG A 35 -8.57 -9.53 -4.27
N ALA A 36 -9.11 -10.14 -5.31
CA ALA A 36 -8.35 -10.55 -6.49
C ALA A 36 -7.86 -9.32 -7.27
N GLY A 37 -8.71 -8.31 -7.44
CA GLY A 37 -8.33 -7.03 -8.04
C GLY A 37 -7.29 -6.27 -7.23
N ALA A 38 -7.38 -6.30 -5.90
CA ALA A 38 -6.35 -5.73 -5.03
C ALA A 38 -5.01 -6.46 -5.18
N GLN A 39 -5.04 -7.80 -5.24
CA GLN A 39 -3.85 -8.61 -5.40
C GLN A 39 -3.17 -8.38 -6.75
N ALA A 40 -3.92 -8.41 -7.85
CA ALA A 40 -3.39 -8.16 -9.19
C ALA A 40 -2.76 -6.77 -9.31
N TRP A 41 -3.39 -5.76 -8.71
CA TRP A 41 -2.83 -4.41 -8.67
C TRP A 41 -1.51 -4.37 -7.88
N ALA A 42 -1.44 -5.01 -6.72
CA ALA A 42 -0.22 -5.08 -5.93
C ALA A 42 0.88 -5.94 -6.59
N ASP A 43 0.54 -6.95 -7.39
CA ASP A 43 1.48 -7.76 -8.17
C ASP A 43 2.08 -6.97 -9.35
N ALA A 44 1.33 -5.99 -9.86
CA ALA A 44 1.75 -5.09 -10.93
C ALA A 44 2.60 -3.90 -10.45
N ASP A 45 2.84 -3.76 -9.14
CA ASP A 45 3.61 -2.65 -8.59
C ASP A 45 5.10 -2.72 -9.03
N PRO A 46 5.66 -1.66 -9.64
CA PRO A 46 7.06 -1.65 -10.08
C PRO A 46 8.07 -1.91 -8.95
N TYR A 47 7.82 -1.43 -7.74
CA TYR A 47 8.70 -1.69 -6.59
C TYR A 47 8.65 -3.15 -6.17
N ARG A 48 7.49 -3.80 -6.31
CA ARG A 48 7.40 -5.25 -6.09
C ARG A 48 8.15 -6.03 -7.16
N GLN A 49 7.98 -5.68 -8.43
CA GLN A 49 8.67 -6.34 -9.54
C GLN A 49 10.19 -6.15 -9.47
N ALA A 50 10.63 -5.00 -8.97
CA ALA A 50 12.03 -4.71 -8.70
C ALA A 50 12.56 -5.33 -7.39
N GLY A 51 11.73 -6.05 -6.63
CA GLY A 51 12.14 -6.73 -5.40
C GLY A 51 12.43 -5.81 -4.20
N VAL A 52 11.94 -4.56 -4.24
CA VAL A 52 12.13 -3.57 -3.15
C VAL A 52 11.41 -4.01 -1.87
N PHE A 53 10.21 -4.58 -2.01
CA PHE A 53 9.43 -5.04 -0.86
C PHE A 53 9.86 -6.43 -0.41
N ALA A 54 10.32 -6.53 0.84
CA ALA A 54 10.59 -7.81 1.48
C ALA A 54 9.31 -8.67 1.65
N SER A 55 8.15 -8.04 1.82
CA SER A 55 6.85 -8.71 1.89
C SER A 55 5.71 -7.79 1.49
N VAL A 56 4.58 -8.36 1.07
CA VAL A 56 3.34 -7.64 0.76
C VAL A 56 2.18 -8.33 1.46
N ARG A 57 1.34 -7.56 2.16
CA ARG A 57 0.15 -8.06 2.84
C ARG A 57 -1.08 -7.26 2.42
N ILE A 58 -2.15 -7.97 2.06
CA ILE A 58 -3.43 -7.39 1.66
C ILE A 58 -4.52 -7.83 2.63
N THR A 59 -5.15 -6.86 3.27
CA THR A 59 -6.18 -7.08 4.29
C THR A 59 -7.39 -6.18 4.00
N PRO A 60 -8.63 -6.68 4.04
CA PRO A 60 -9.81 -5.83 3.94
C PRO A 60 -9.88 -4.87 5.12
N LEU A 61 -10.25 -3.62 4.85
CA LEU A 61 -10.38 -2.55 5.84
C LEU A 61 -11.80 -1.99 5.81
N ARG A 62 -12.39 -1.72 6.97
CA ARG A 62 -13.60 -0.91 7.10
C ARG A 62 -13.20 0.47 7.61
N GLN A 63 -13.37 1.49 6.78
CA GLN A 63 -13.18 2.88 7.19
C GLN A 63 -14.36 3.29 8.09
N VAL A 64 -14.04 3.73 9.32
CA VAL A 64 -15.04 4.20 10.29
C VAL A 64 -15.11 5.72 10.33
N VAL A 65 -13.99 6.39 10.02
CA VAL A 65 -13.87 7.85 9.95
C VAL A 65 -13.06 8.27 8.70
N PRO A 66 -13.35 9.43 8.11
CA PRO A 66 -12.55 10.03 7.03
C PRO A 66 -11.16 10.48 7.47
#